data_AF-A0A1G3XW50-F1
#
_entry.id   AF-A0A1G3XW50-F1
#
_cell.length_a   1.000
_cell.length_b   1.000
_cell.length_c   1.000
_cell.angle_alpha   90.00
_cell.angle_beta   90.00
_cell.angle_gamma   90.00
#
_symmetry.space_group_name_H-M   'P 1'
#
loop_
_entity.id
_entity.type
_entity.pdbx_description
1 polymer ?
#
loop_
_entity_poly.entity_id
_entity_poly.type
_entity_poly.pdbx_seq_one_letter_code
_entity_poly.pdbx_strand_id
1 'polypeptide(L)'
;MSERQIIFTLSPKDDFSKYFEKKVKEAFADETKALTKDLKDASDKNKAIKSFINRLEINAEFTHRHYVSDNEYIQCGEDIEEFLKREIGKQIIRWQDSPQLGYEILPNKYFYKYQPPKAADEILQEFWKLEKEAEKMLTGLAENN
;
A
#
# COMPACT_ATOMS: atom_id res chain seq x y z
N MET A 1 41.95 -5.49 -0.59
CA MET A 1 41.14 -5.94 0.56
C MET A 1 40.26 -7.07 0.07
N SER A 2 40.03 -8.11 0.87
CA SER A 2 39.14 -9.21 0.46
C SER A 2 37.70 -8.74 0.48
N GLU A 3 37.00 -8.88 -0.63
CA GLU A 3 35.55 -8.75 -0.66
C GLU A 3 34.93 -9.83 0.24
N ARG A 4 33.93 -9.45 1.04
CA ARG A 4 33.21 -10.38 1.93
C ARG A 4 31.71 -10.13 1.79
N GLN A 5 30.97 -11.21 1.56
CA GLN A 5 29.51 -11.17 1.55
C GLN A 5 28.97 -11.49 2.94
N ILE A 6 28.11 -10.61 3.46
CA ILE A 6 27.46 -10.79 4.76
C ILE A 6 25.95 -10.84 4.52
N ILE A 7 25.33 -11.96 4.88
CA ILE A 7 23.88 -12.18 4.73
C ILE A 7 23.28 -12.41 6.11
N PHE A 8 22.26 -11.62 6.44
CA PHE A 8 21.48 -11.81 7.66
C PHE A 8 20.04 -11.33 7.46
N THR A 9 19.14 -11.90 8.25
CA THR A 9 17.73 -11.51 8.34
C THR A 9 17.47 -10.80 9.65
N LEU A 10 16.59 -9.80 9.63
CA LEU A 10 16.15 -9.08 10.82
C LEU A 10 14.67 -9.38 11.12
N SER A 11 14.37 -9.53 12.40
CA SER A 11 13.00 -9.55 12.91
C SER A 11 12.50 -8.12 13.16
N PRO A 12 11.19 -7.87 13.27
CA PRO A 12 10.64 -6.54 13.51
C PRO A 12 11.13 -5.86 14.81
N LYS A 13 11.61 -6.65 15.78
CA LYS A 13 12.12 -6.15 17.07
C LYS A 13 13.64 -5.97 17.10
N ASP A 14 14.34 -6.36 16.04
CA ASP A 14 15.80 -6.35 15.99
C ASP A 14 16.32 -4.96 15.58
N ASP A 15 17.44 -4.57 16.18
CA ASP A 15 18.16 -3.33 15.86
C ASP A 15 19.21 -3.62 14.78
N PHE A 16 19.01 -3.06 13.58
CA PHE A 16 19.90 -3.24 12.43
C PHE A 16 21.34 -2.89 12.78
N SER A 17 21.60 -1.74 13.43
CA SER A 17 22.95 -1.26 13.68
C SER A 17 23.72 -2.22 14.58
N LYS A 18 23.07 -2.74 15.62
CA LYS A 18 23.68 -3.72 16.53
C LYS A 18 23.95 -5.05 15.83
N TYR A 19 23.01 -5.54 15.05
CA TYR A 19 23.16 -6.81 14.33
C TYR A 19 24.21 -6.72 13.23
N PHE A 20 24.23 -5.61 12.49
CA PHE A 20 25.22 -5.33 11.46
C PHE A 20 26.64 -5.26 12.05
N GLU A 21 26.86 -4.47 13.11
CA GLU A 21 28.17 -4.39 13.78
C GLU A 21 28.64 -5.78 14.26
N LYS A 22 27.72 -6.58 14.82
CA LYS A 22 28.02 -7.95 15.25
C LYS A 22 28.44 -8.82 14.07
N LYS A 23 27.70 -8.79 12.96
CA LYS A 23 27.99 -9.60 11.77
C LYS A 23 29.28 -9.19 11.07
N VAL A 24 29.59 -7.90 11.03
CA VAL A 24 30.88 -7.42 10.52
C VAL A 24 32.02 -7.86 11.44
N LYS A 25 31.87 -7.80 12.77
CA LYS A 25 32.88 -8.33 13.71
C LYS A 25 33.12 -9.83 13.54
N GLU A 26 32.05 -10.62 13.34
CA GLU A 26 32.14 -12.06 13.05
C GLU A 26 32.87 -12.31 11.73
N ALA A 27 32.51 -11.58 10.67
CA ALA A 27 33.12 -11.71 9.37
C ALA A 27 34.60 -11.30 9.38
N PHE A 28 35.01 -10.31 10.19
CA PHE A 28 36.37 -9.76 10.32
C PHE A 28 37.02 -10.08 11.68
N ALA A 29 36.80 -11.29 12.19
CA ALA A 29 37.25 -11.67 13.54
C ALA A 29 38.77 -11.56 13.72
N ASP A 30 39.56 -11.87 12.70
CA ASP A 30 41.02 -11.84 12.79
C ASP A 30 41.57 -10.42 12.72
N GLU A 31 41.00 -9.58 11.85
CA GLU A 31 41.36 -8.17 11.74
C GLU A 31 40.95 -7.39 13.00
N THR A 32 39.76 -7.68 13.54
CA THR A 32 39.28 -7.06 14.78
C THR A 32 40.12 -7.49 16.00
N LYS A 33 40.57 -8.75 16.08
CA LYS A 33 41.54 -9.20 17.10
C LYS A 33 42.89 -8.50 16.96
N ALA A 34 43.39 -8.35 15.73
CA ALA A 34 44.65 -7.64 15.49
C ALA A 34 44.55 -6.15 15.89
N LEU A 35 43.46 -5.48 15.53
CA LEU A 35 43.19 -4.07 15.86
C LEU A 35 43.04 -3.80 17.37
N THR A 36 42.61 -4.81 18.14
CA THR A 36 42.31 -4.64 19.57
C THR A 36 43.39 -5.24 20.49
N LYS A 37 44.44 -5.83 19.93
CA LYS A 37 45.50 -6.56 20.66
C LYS A 37 46.24 -5.68 21.68
N ASP A 38 46.55 -4.44 21.30
CA ASP A 38 47.35 -3.53 22.13
C ASP A 38 46.50 -2.56 22.96
N LEU A 39 45.17 -2.62 22.80
CA LEU A 39 44.23 -1.79 23.54
C LEU A 39 43.82 -2.51 24.83
N LYS A 40 43.87 -1.80 25.96
CA LYS A 40 43.44 -2.34 27.26
C LYS A 40 41.98 -2.03 27.55
N ASP A 41 41.54 -0.81 27.26
CA ASP A 41 40.22 -0.33 27.62
C ASP A 41 39.13 -0.72 26.61
N ALA A 42 37.96 -1.10 27.13
CA ALA A 42 36.82 -1.49 26.31
C ALA A 42 36.29 -0.33 25.45
N SER A 43 36.40 0.91 25.94
CA SER A 43 36.01 2.11 25.19
C SER A 43 36.85 2.29 23.94
N ASP A 44 38.17 2.18 24.07
CA ASP A 44 39.10 2.35 22.95
C ASP A 44 38.97 1.22 21.93
N LYS A 45 38.75 -0.02 22.40
CA LYS A 45 38.43 -1.14 21.51
C LYS A 45 37.17 -0.88 20.69
N ASN A 46 36.10 -0.39 21.32
CA ASN A 46 34.86 -0.07 20.62
C ASN A 46 35.04 1.06 19.61
N LYS A 47 35.82 2.10 19.97
CA LYS A 47 36.12 3.22 19.07
C LYS A 47 36.92 2.75 17.86
N ALA A 48 37.97 1.94 18.06
CA ALA A 48 38.78 1.38 17.00
C ALA A 48 37.97 0.49 16.03
N ILE A 49 37.10 -0.37 16.55
CA ILE A 49 36.24 -1.21 15.71
C ILE A 49 35.24 -0.36 14.92
N LYS A 50 34.60 0.64 15.52
CA LYS A 50 33.70 1.54 14.80
C LYS A 50 34.41 2.33 13.70
N SER A 51 35.61 2.84 13.99
CA SER A 51 36.43 3.50 12.97
C SER A 51 36.86 2.56 11.84
N PHE A 52 37.11 1.28 12.13
CA PHE A 52 37.37 0.27 11.11
C PHE A 52 36.15 0.02 10.22
N ILE A 53 34.98 -0.21 10.82
CA ILE A 53 33.73 -0.46 10.09
C ILE A 53 33.40 0.74 9.18
N ASN A 54 33.56 1.97 9.66
CA ASN A 54 33.28 3.18 8.89
C ASN A 54 34.20 3.39 7.67
N ARG A 55 35.34 2.69 7.59
CA ARG A 55 36.27 2.76 6.45
C ARG A 55 35.97 1.71 5.38
N LEU A 56 35.08 0.77 5.64
CA LEU A 56 34.72 -0.26 4.66
C LEU A 56 33.80 0.36 3.60
N GLU A 57 34.05 0.01 2.34
CA GLU A 57 33.11 0.28 1.25
C GLU A 57 31.99 -0.75 1.31
N ILE A 58 30.74 -0.29 1.41
CA ILE A 58 29.57 -1.15 1.62
C ILE A 58 28.64 -1.01 0.41
N ASN A 59 28.41 -2.13 -0.27
CA ASN A 59 27.30 -2.29 -1.21
C ASN A 59 26.24 -3.17 -0.54
N ALA A 60 25.03 -2.64 -0.34
CA ALA A 60 23.96 -3.31 0.38
C ALA A 60 22.73 -3.47 -0.51
N GLU A 61 22.18 -4.69 -0.53
CA GLU A 61 20.86 -4.99 -1.06
C GLU A 61 19.95 -5.38 0.10
N PHE A 62 18.81 -4.70 0.23
CA PHE A 62 17.83 -4.97 1.28
C PHE A 62 16.49 -5.33 0.67
N THR A 63 15.96 -6.49 1.07
CA THR A 63 14.60 -6.91 0.72
C THR A 63 13.71 -6.76 1.94
N HIS A 64 12.75 -5.83 1.87
CA HIS A 64 11.75 -5.69 2.91
C HIS A 64 10.61 -6.68 2.65
N ARG A 65 10.40 -7.63 3.56
CA ARG A 65 9.19 -8.45 3.52
C ARG A 65 8.03 -7.55 3.99
N HIS A 66 7.22 -7.04 3.06
CA HIS A 66 5.98 -6.35 3.40
C HIS A 66 5.07 -7.33 4.13
N TYR A 67 5.03 -7.22 5.46
CA TYR A 67 4.04 -7.92 6.26
C TYR A 67 2.74 -7.13 6.19
N VAL A 68 1.83 -7.56 5.33
CA VAL A 68 0.43 -7.12 5.40
C VAL A 68 -0.26 -8.08 6.36
N SER A 69 -0.75 -7.53 7.48
CA SER A 69 -1.59 -8.28 8.41
C SER A 69 -3.05 -7.97 8.10
N ASP A 70 -3.79 -8.96 7.60
CA ASP A 70 -5.23 -8.86 7.40
C ASP A 70 -5.95 -9.56 8.56
N ASN A 71 -6.95 -8.89 9.14
CA ASN A 71 -7.82 -9.46 10.16
C ASN A 71 -9.22 -9.59 9.56
N GLU A 72 -9.81 -10.77 9.63
CA GLU A 72 -11.15 -11.05 9.15
C GLU A 72 -12.08 -11.40 10.31
N TYR A 73 -13.31 -10.94 10.25
CA TYR A 73 -14.32 -11.27 11.26
C TYR A 73 -14.96 -12.61 10.93
N ILE A 74 -14.74 -13.61 11.80
CA ILE A 74 -15.39 -14.92 11.71
C ILE A 74 -16.66 -14.88 12.58
N GLN A 75 -17.78 -15.40 12.06
CA GLN A 75 -19.02 -15.44 12.81
C GLN A 75 -18.88 -16.32 14.06
N CYS A 76 -19.48 -15.88 15.17
CA CYS A 76 -19.40 -16.61 16.43
C CYS A 76 -20.11 -17.97 16.30
N GLY A 77 -19.40 -19.05 16.62
CA GLY A 77 -19.89 -20.43 16.50
C GLY A 77 -19.50 -21.16 15.21
N GLU A 78 -18.82 -20.48 14.27
CA GLU A 78 -18.20 -21.13 13.11
C GLU A 78 -16.85 -21.75 13.49
N ASP A 79 -16.52 -22.91 12.91
CA ASP A 79 -15.21 -23.54 13.08
C ASP A 79 -14.13 -22.78 12.29
N ILE A 80 -13.03 -22.45 12.98
CA ILE A 80 -11.98 -21.61 12.41
C ILE A 80 -11.23 -22.36 11.30
N GLU A 81 -10.94 -23.65 11.47
CA GLU A 81 -10.17 -24.41 10.48
C GLU A 81 -10.97 -24.63 9.19
N GLU A 82 -12.27 -24.95 9.31
CA GLU A 82 -13.16 -25.08 8.17
C GLU A 82 -13.32 -23.76 7.40
N PHE A 83 -13.50 -22.63 8.11
CA PHE A 83 -13.56 -21.30 7.50
C PHE A 83 -12.28 -20.99 6.71
N LEU A 84 -11.11 -21.18 7.34
CA LEU A 84 -9.82 -20.92 6.70
C LEU A 84 -9.64 -21.77 5.45
N LYS A 85 -10.00 -23.06 5.48
CA LYS A 85 -9.90 -23.94 4.32
C LYS A 85 -10.85 -23.54 3.19
N ARG A 86 -12.07 -23.12 3.52
CA ARG A 86 -13.11 -22.72 2.56
C ARG A 86 -12.81 -21.38 1.90
N GLU A 87 -12.40 -20.37 2.66
CA GLU A 87 -12.25 -19.01 2.16
C GLU A 87 -10.82 -18.66 1.76
N ILE A 88 -9.82 -19.08 2.54
CA ILE A 88 -8.43 -18.64 2.38
C ILE A 88 -7.56 -19.71 1.70
N GLY A 89 -7.75 -20.99 2.03
CA GLY A 89 -6.95 -22.12 1.57
C GLY A 89 -7.09 -22.48 0.09
N LYS A 90 -7.78 -21.64 -0.71
CA LYS A 90 -7.92 -21.81 -2.15
C LYS A 90 -6.56 -21.63 -2.83
N GLN A 91 -6.32 -22.40 -3.90
CA GLN A 91 -5.08 -22.28 -4.67
C GLN A 91 -4.94 -20.86 -5.21
N ILE A 92 -3.81 -20.20 -4.90
CA ILE A 92 -3.51 -18.87 -5.41
C ILE A 92 -3.26 -18.99 -6.92
N ILE A 93 -4.23 -18.54 -7.71
CA ILE A 93 -4.06 -18.41 -9.16
C ILE A 93 -3.28 -17.12 -9.40
N ARG A 94 -1.99 -17.25 -9.73
CA ARG A 94 -1.18 -16.12 -10.17
C ARG A 94 -1.45 -15.90 -11.66
N TRP A 95 -2.40 -15.02 -11.96
CA TRP A 95 -2.62 -14.57 -13.32
C TRP A 95 -1.48 -13.64 -13.73
N GLN A 96 -0.99 -13.81 -14.95
CA GLN A 96 0.02 -12.92 -15.52
C GLN A 96 -0.71 -11.76 -16.17
N ASP A 97 -0.49 -10.54 -15.68
CA ASP A 97 -1.12 -9.35 -16.26
C ASP A 97 -0.89 -9.34 -17.77
N SER A 98 -1.99 -9.16 -18.52
CA SER A 98 -1.88 -9.01 -19.96
C SER A 98 -0.97 -7.82 -20.24
N PRO A 99 0.03 -7.93 -21.13
CA PRO A 99 0.85 -6.78 -21.53
C PRO A 99 0.01 -5.69 -22.20
N GLN A 100 -1.20 -6.04 -22.64
CA GLN A 100 -2.15 -5.11 -23.22
C GLN A 100 -3.00 -4.50 -22.11
N LEU A 101 -2.67 -3.28 -21.71
CA LEU A 101 -3.55 -2.40 -20.95
C LEU A 101 -4.86 -2.29 -21.76
N GLY A 102 -5.99 -2.62 -21.14
CA GLY A 102 -7.28 -2.78 -21.83
C GLY A 102 -7.66 -1.61 -22.76
N TYR A 103 -8.56 -1.86 -23.69
CA TYR A 103 -9.02 -0.82 -24.62
C TYR A 103 -9.80 0.28 -23.88
N GLU A 104 -9.39 1.53 -24.04
CA GLU A 104 -10.19 2.67 -23.61
C GLU A 104 -11.35 2.86 -24.59
N ILE A 105 -12.56 2.49 -24.17
CA ILE A 105 -13.77 2.82 -24.91
C ILE A 105 -14.21 4.19 -24.44
N LEU A 106 -14.05 5.22 -25.28
CA LEU A 106 -14.55 6.58 -25.01
C LEU A 106 -16.08 6.58 -25.08
N PRO A 107 -16.81 6.62 -23.95
CA PRO A 107 -18.26 6.47 -24.00
C PRO A 107 -18.91 7.64 -24.75
N ASN A 108 -18.32 8.83 -24.62
CA ASN A 108 -18.74 10.03 -25.33
C ASN A 108 -18.60 9.93 -26.86
N LYS A 109 -17.68 9.10 -27.38
CA LYS A 109 -17.50 8.95 -28.83
C LYS A 109 -18.52 8.00 -29.43
N TYR A 110 -18.87 6.93 -28.71
CA TYR A 110 -19.65 5.82 -29.26
C TYR A 110 -21.10 5.77 -28.75
N PHE A 111 -21.39 6.37 -27.59
CA PHE A 111 -22.72 6.30 -26.98
C PHE A 111 -23.40 7.66 -26.84
N TYR A 112 -22.67 8.78 -26.93
CA TYR A 112 -23.29 10.10 -26.85
C TYR A 112 -24.04 10.43 -28.13
N LYS A 113 -25.36 10.59 -28.02
CA LYS A 113 -26.22 11.18 -29.06
C LYS A 113 -26.63 12.56 -28.59
N TYR A 114 -26.15 13.60 -29.27
CA TYR A 114 -26.55 14.96 -28.97
C TYR A 114 -28.06 15.12 -29.10
N GLN A 115 -28.70 15.62 -28.04
CA GLN A 115 -30.09 16.04 -28.05
C GLN A 115 -30.09 17.57 -27.93
N PRO A 116 -30.60 18.31 -28.94
CA PRO A 116 -30.71 19.75 -28.82
C PRO A 116 -31.65 20.11 -27.66
N PRO A 117 -31.37 21.19 -26.92
CA PRO A 117 -32.30 21.68 -25.91
C PRO A 117 -33.61 22.11 -26.58
N LYS A 118 -34.72 22.02 -25.83
CA LYS A 118 -36.02 22.56 -26.25
C LYS A 118 -35.88 24.06 -26.57
N ALA A 119 -36.67 24.55 -27.53
CA ALA A 119 -36.68 25.96 -27.86
C ALA A 119 -37.20 26.80 -26.67
N ALA A 120 -36.69 28.02 -26.50
CA ALA A 120 -37.08 28.89 -25.40
C ALA A 120 -38.59 29.17 -25.37
N ASP A 121 -39.21 29.32 -26.55
CA ASP A 121 -40.64 29.56 -26.70
C ASP A 121 -41.49 28.38 -26.21
N GLU A 122 -41.05 27.14 -26.47
CA GLU A 122 -41.72 25.93 -25.99
C GLU A 122 -41.63 25.81 -24.46
N ILE A 123 -40.46 26.12 -23.89
CA ILE A 123 -40.25 26.12 -22.44
C ILE A 123 -41.13 27.18 -21.77
N LEU A 124 -41.23 28.38 -22.36
CA LEU A 124 -42.09 29.46 -21.88
C LEU A 124 -43.58 29.06 -21.92
N GLN A 125 -44.02 28.39 -22.98
CA GLN A 125 -45.39 27.88 -23.06
C GLN A 125 -45.68 26.81 -22.01
N GLU A 126 -44.75 25.87 -21.79
CA GLU A 126 -44.86 24.87 -20.70
C GLU A 126 -44.93 25.55 -19.33
N PHE A 127 -44.12 26.60 -19.10
CA PHE A 127 -44.13 27.38 -17.87
C PHE A 127 -45.48 28.02 -17.58
N TRP A 128 -46.04 28.78 -18.53
CA TRP A 128 -47.34 29.43 -18.35
C TRP A 128 -48.49 28.44 -18.19
N LYS A 129 -48.40 27.26 -18.81
CA LYS A 129 -49.38 26.19 -18.61
C LYS A 129 -49.32 25.66 -17.18
N LEU A 130 -48.12 25.39 -16.65
CA LEU A 130 -47.91 24.95 -15.28
C LEU A 130 -48.39 26.00 -14.27
N GLU A 131 -48.16 27.28 -14.54
CA GLU A 131 -48.64 28.38 -13.69
C GLU A 131 -50.16 28.42 -13.60
N LYS A 132 -50.87 28.28 -14.74
CA LYS A 132 -52.33 28.18 -14.76
C LYS A 132 -52.85 26.94 -14.02
N GLU A 133 -52.17 25.80 -14.15
CA GLU A 133 -52.54 24.60 -13.40
C GLU A 133 -52.36 24.80 -11.89
N ALA A 134 -51.28 25.44 -11.46
CA ALA A 134 -51.01 25.76 -10.07
C ALA A 134 -52.05 26.75 -9.50
N GLU A 135 -52.37 27.82 -10.22
CA GLU A 135 -53.43 28.77 -9.83
C GLU A 135 -54.76 28.07 -9.62
N LYS A 136 -55.13 27.16 -10.54
CA LYS A 136 -56.38 26.38 -10.44
C LYS A 136 -56.39 25.44 -9.23
N MET A 137 -55.25 24.85 -8.87
CA MET A 137 -55.14 24.04 -7.66
C MET A 137 -55.30 24.89 -6.40
N LEU A 138 -54.69 26.08 -6.38
CA LEU A 138 -54.78 27.01 -5.25
C LEU A 138 -56.20 27.54 -5.04
N THR A 139 -56.91 27.91 -6.11
CA THR A 139 -58.32 28.32 -6.01
C THR A 139 -59.20 27.18 -5.53
N GLY A 140 -59.01 25.97 -6.06
CA GLY A 140 -59.74 24.78 -5.60
C GLY A 140 -59.51 24.45 -4.11
N LEU A 141 -58.34 24.77 -3.55
CA LEU A 141 -58.08 24.62 -2.11
C LEU A 141 -58.74 25.73 -1.28
N ALA A 142 -58.82 26.95 -1.83
CA ALA A 142 -59.46 28.09 -1.17
C ALA A 142 -60.99 27.98 -1.15
N GLU A 143 -61.59 27.36 -2.17
CA GLU A 143 -63.05 27.13 -2.27
C GLU A 143 -63.55 25.96 -1.40
N ASN A 144 -62.65 25.09 -0.93
CA ASN A 144 -62.96 23.92 -0.10
C ASN A 144 -62.68 24.12 1.40
N ASN A 145 -62.43 25.36 1.85
CA ASN A 145 -62.35 25.78 3.26
C ASN A 145 -63.45 26.79 3.58
#